data_AF-A0A7X5E2B5-F1
#
_entry.id   AF-A0A7X5E2B5-F1
#
_cell.length_a   1.000
_cell.length_b   1.000
_cell.length_c   1.000
_cell.angle_alpha   90.00
_cell.angle_beta   90.00
_cell.angle_gamma   90.00
#
_symmetry.space_group_name_H-M   'P 1'
#
loop_
_entity.id
_entity.type
_entity.pdbx_description
1 polymer ?
#
loop_
_entity_poly.entity_id
_entity_poly.type
_entity_poly.pdbx_seq_one_letter_code
_entity_poly.pdbx_strand_id
1 'polypeptide(L)'
;MQITLIQGILIAVVVFLCAFDKHIESLMWFRPLVVAFFTGIILGDVSLGLQAGAVAELSYLGLLTVGGTVPPDPLFAGLMTTVLAYTTGCDVNTALGLAVPFALIGQWINTGTNTFYAGFLPGIDKAAEAGNESVLTRRMFQGWVLYAGMFALAAFLSVYAFQSGISAFVSAFPEWLVHGFEVAGGLMPAVGLALLLVVMLKKENAAYLLAGFVVMIITNCVNILPVAVLAACVAYAGFRRDVELAKIEAAGPSAQEGEFEDGI
;
A
#
# COMPACT_ATOMS: atom_id res chain seq x y z
N MET A 1 19.37 -13.44 -13.65
CA MET A 1 19.25 -12.99 -15.07
C MET A 1 19.68 -11.53 -15.18
N GLN A 2 20.17 -11.08 -16.34
CA GLN A 2 20.57 -9.67 -16.54
C GLN A 2 19.41 -8.86 -17.11
N ILE A 3 19.21 -7.66 -16.57
CA ILE A 3 18.21 -6.70 -17.03
C ILE A 3 18.84 -5.83 -18.12
N THR A 4 18.16 -5.77 -19.27
CA THR A 4 18.62 -4.97 -20.41
C THR A 4 18.36 -3.48 -20.18
N LEU A 5 19.09 -2.62 -20.88
CA LEU A 5 18.89 -1.16 -20.82
C LEU A 5 17.45 -0.76 -21.14
N ILE A 6 16.85 -1.41 -22.14
CA ILE A 6 15.45 -1.16 -22.56
C ILE A 6 14.49 -1.49 -21.42
N GLN A 7 14.66 -2.65 -20.77
CA GLN A 7 13.85 -3.03 -19.61
C GLN A 7 14.02 -2.06 -18.44
N GLY A 8 15.26 -1.62 -18.17
CA GLY A 8 15.53 -0.62 -17.13
C GLY A 8 14.81 0.71 -17.39
N ILE A 9 14.83 1.20 -18.63
CA ILE A 9 14.13 2.43 -19.03
C ILE A 9 12.61 2.25 -18.91
N LEU A 10 12.06 1.12 -19.39
CA LEU A 10 10.63 0.84 -19.29
C LEU A 10 10.16 0.78 -17.84
N ILE A 11 10.94 0.15 -16.94
CA ILE A 11 10.65 0.10 -15.51
C ILE A 11 10.67 1.51 -14.92
N ALA A 12 11.64 2.35 -15.29
CA ALA A 12 11.70 3.74 -14.84
C ALA A 12 10.45 4.54 -15.27
N VAL A 13 9.97 4.33 -16.50
CA VAL A 13 8.73 4.96 -17.00
C VAL A 13 7.51 4.47 -16.22
N VAL A 14 7.39 3.17 -15.95
CA VAL A 14 6.30 2.64 -15.12
C VAL A 14 6.34 3.24 -13.72
N VAL A 15 7.52 3.27 -13.10
CA VAL A 15 7.70 3.88 -11.77
C VAL A 15 7.37 5.36 -11.78
N PHE A 16 7.72 6.11 -12.84
CA PHE A 16 7.33 7.50 -13.00
C PHE A 16 5.81 7.66 -12.95
N LEU A 17 5.07 6.84 -13.71
CA LEU A 17 3.60 6.89 -13.75
C LEU A 17 2.99 6.51 -12.38
N CYS A 18 3.50 5.45 -11.76
CA CYS A 18 3.06 5.00 -10.43
C CYS A 18 3.36 6.06 -9.34
N ALA A 19 4.52 6.70 -9.39
CA ALA A 19 4.92 7.74 -8.43
C ALA A 19 4.16 9.06 -8.65
N PHE A 20 3.77 9.36 -9.89
CA PHE A 20 2.90 10.47 -10.20
C PHE A 20 1.49 10.23 -9.62
N ASP A 21 0.92 9.03 -9.83
CA ASP A 21 -0.35 8.65 -9.22
C ASP A 21 -0.26 8.62 -7.68
N LYS A 22 0.89 8.26 -7.09
CA LYS A 22 1.09 8.31 -5.63
C LYS A 22 0.79 9.66 -4.99
N HIS A 23 0.99 10.78 -5.70
CA HIS A 23 0.65 12.12 -5.19
C HIS A 23 -0.83 12.48 -5.37
N ILE A 24 -1.50 11.86 -6.34
CA ILE A 24 -2.91 12.10 -6.66
C ILE A 24 -3.81 11.12 -5.85
N GLU A 25 -3.28 9.94 -5.53
CA GLU A 25 -3.93 8.82 -4.83
C GLU A 25 -5.27 8.38 -5.45
N SER A 26 -5.49 8.68 -6.73
CA SER A 26 -6.78 8.42 -7.41
C SER A 26 -6.88 6.99 -7.95
N LEU A 27 -5.83 6.48 -8.59
CA LEU A 27 -5.87 5.17 -9.23
C LEU A 27 -5.21 4.06 -8.40
N MET A 28 -4.46 4.41 -7.35
CA MET A 28 -3.71 3.49 -6.50
C MET A 28 -2.69 2.63 -7.27
N TRP A 29 -2.11 3.17 -8.35
CA TRP A 29 -1.09 2.48 -9.16
C TRP A 29 0.24 2.31 -8.45
N PHE A 30 0.48 3.07 -7.39
CA PHE A 30 1.65 2.93 -6.53
C PHE A 30 1.62 1.66 -5.66
N ARG A 31 0.50 0.93 -5.64
CA ARG A 31 0.38 -0.29 -4.85
C ARG A 31 1.29 -1.40 -5.37
N PRO A 32 1.96 -2.16 -4.47
CA PRO A 32 2.95 -3.17 -4.82
C PRO A 32 2.46 -4.16 -5.86
N LEU A 33 1.19 -4.56 -5.81
CA LEU A 33 0.60 -5.50 -6.76
C LEU A 33 0.63 -4.97 -8.21
N VAL A 34 0.26 -3.71 -8.41
CA VAL A 34 0.20 -3.09 -9.75
C VAL A 34 1.60 -2.86 -10.30
N VAL A 35 2.51 -2.35 -9.46
CA VAL A 35 3.91 -2.11 -9.81
C VAL A 35 4.61 -3.41 -10.19
N ALA A 36 4.44 -4.46 -9.38
CA ALA A 36 5.03 -5.78 -9.61
C ALA A 36 4.45 -6.47 -10.85
N PHE A 37 3.16 -6.29 -11.14
CA PHE A 37 2.53 -6.78 -12.37
C PHE A 37 3.18 -6.19 -13.63
N PHE A 38 3.29 -4.86 -13.73
CA PHE A 38 3.95 -4.22 -14.87
C PHE A 38 5.44 -4.54 -14.95
N THR A 39 6.10 -4.64 -13.79
CA THR A 39 7.51 -5.07 -13.72
C THR A 39 7.68 -6.49 -14.26
N GLY A 40 6.81 -7.43 -13.88
CA GLY A 40 6.80 -8.79 -14.41
C GLY A 40 6.59 -8.85 -15.93
N ILE A 41 5.69 -8.03 -16.48
CA ILE A 41 5.50 -7.89 -17.93
C ILE A 41 6.81 -7.46 -18.62
N ILE A 42 7.49 -6.46 -18.07
CA ILE A 42 8.73 -5.93 -18.66
C ILE A 42 9.88 -6.96 -18.56
N LEU A 43 9.94 -7.71 -17.46
CA LEU A 43 10.93 -8.77 -17.24
C LEU A 43 10.62 -10.06 -18.02
N GLY A 44 9.40 -10.20 -18.54
CA GLY A 44 8.95 -11.38 -19.29
C GLY A 44 8.41 -12.51 -18.42
N ASP A 45 8.21 -12.29 -17.12
CA ASP A 45 7.61 -13.25 -16.19
C ASP A 45 6.50 -12.59 -15.36
N VAL A 46 5.29 -12.64 -15.92
CA VAL A 46 4.09 -12.07 -15.29
C VAL A 46 3.67 -12.85 -14.05
N SER A 47 3.89 -14.18 -14.04
CA SER A 47 3.53 -15.02 -12.89
C SER A 47 4.38 -14.65 -11.68
N LEU A 48 5.69 -14.51 -11.88
CA LEU A 48 6.60 -14.06 -10.84
C LEU A 48 6.24 -12.66 -10.33
N GLY A 49 5.94 -11.73 -11.24
CA GLY A 49 5.48 -10.38 -10.88
C GLY A 49 4.21 -10.38 -10.04
N LEU A 50 3.21 -11.20 -10.39
CA LEU A 50 1.97 -11.31 -9.61
C LEU A 50 2.21 -11.95 -8.24
N GLN A 51 3.05 -12.98 -8.14
CA GLN A 51 3.38 -13.61 -6.86
C GLN A 51 4.13 -12.65 -5.94
N ALA A 52 5.17 -11.97 -6.46
CA ALA A 52 5.91 -10.95 -5.73
C ALA A 52 5.00 -9.80 -5.29
N GLY A 53 4.13 -9.33 -6.20
CA GLY A 53 3.14 -8.30 -5.93
C GLY A 53 2.15 -8.69 -4.85
N ALA A 54 1.66 -9.93 -4.84
CA ALA A 54 0.71 -10.42 -3.83
C ALA A 54 1.35 -10.48 -2.43
N VAL A 55 2.56 -11.03 -2.32
CA VAL A 55 3.28 -11.12 -1.04
C VAL A 55 3.66 -9.74 -0.51
N ALA A 56 4.12 -8.84 -1.38
CA ALA A 56 4.39 -7.45 -1.04
C ALA A 56 3.12 -6.71 -0.63
N GLU A 57 2.02 -6.87 -1.37
CA GLU A 57 0.75 -6.22 -1.08
C GLU A 57 0.23 -6.61 0.30
N LEU A 58 0.22 -7.92 0.62
CA LEU A 58 -0.19 -8.43 1.93
C LEU A 58 0.66 -7.87 3.07
N SER A 59 1.95 -7.68 2.82
CA SER A 59 2.90 -7.14 3.81
C SER A 59 2.71 -5.65 4.07
N TYR A 60 2.30 -4.89 3.05
CA TYR A 60 2.12 -3.44 3.13
C TYR A 60 0.66 -3.02 3.37
N LEU A 61 -0.27 -3.97 3.44
CA LEU A 61 -1.70 -3.74 3.69
C LEU A 61 -1.96 -2.79 4.88
N GLY A 62 -1.21 -2.93 5.98
CA GLY A 62 -1.39 -2.15 7.21
C GLY A 62 -0.47 -0.94 7.37
N LEU A 63 0.42 -0.69 6.41
CA LEU A 63 1.36 0.44 6.46
C LEU A 63 0.67 1.69 5.91
N LEU A 64 -0.04 2.38 6.80
CA LEU A 64 -0.69 3.67 6.51
C LEU A 64 0.18 4.83 7.02
N THR A 65 0.21 5.92 6.26
CA THR A 65 0.85 7.18 6.65
C THR A 65 0.00 7.88 7.70
N VAL A 66 0.37 7.75 8.98
CA VAL A 66 -0.33 8.43 10.10
C VAL A 66 0.57 9.49 10.71
N GLY A 67 0.07 10.72 10.81
CA GLY A 67 0.70 11.79 11.60
C GLY A 67 2.07 12.25 11.09
N GLY A 68 2.30 12.29 9.77
CA GLY A 68 3.57 12.74 9.18
C GLY A 68 4.71 11.71 9.26
N THR A 69 4.46 10.53 9.84
CA THR A 69 5.38 9.39 9.72
C THR A 69 5.27 8.80 8.32
N VAL A 70 6.40 8.69 7.63
CA VAL A 70 6.48 8.07 6.31
C VAL A 70 6.94 6.62 6.52
N PRO A 71 6.09 5.60 6.26
CA PRO A 71 6.49 4.21 6.35
C PRO A 71 7.44 3.83 5.19
N PRO A 72 8.05 2.62 5.23
CA PRO A 72 8.76 2.07 4.08
C PRO A 72 7.91 2.13 2.82
N ASP A 73 8.53 2.43 1.68
CA ASP A 73 7.79 2.70 0.45
C ASP A 73 7.27 1.42 -0.22
N PRO A 74 5.94 1.29 -0.41
CA PRO A 74 5.34 0.06 -0.94
C PRO A 74 5.58 -0.12 -2.44
N LEU A 75 5.77 0.98 -3.20
CA LEU A 75 6.09 0.93 -4.63
C LEU A 75 7.47 0.27 -4.81
N PHE A 76 8.48 0.74 -4.10
CA PHE A 76 9.83 0.16 -4.13
C PHE A 76 9.87 -1.27 -3.60
N ALA A 77 9.06 -1.59 -2.58
CA ALA A 77 8.95 -2.95 -2.08
C ALA A 77 8.46 -3.92 -3.16
N GLY A 78 7.35 -3.62 -3.85
CA GLY A 78 6.84 -4.48 -4.93
C GLY A 78 7.79 -4.59 -6.11
N LEU A 79 8.36 -3.45 -6.54
CA LEU A 79 9.33 -3.39 -7.62
C LEU A 79 10.55 -4.27 -7.33
N MET A 80 11.22 -4.05 -6.19
CA MET A 80 12.47 -4.71 -5.88
C MET A 80 12.28 -6.17 -5.48
N THR A 81 11.15 -6.54 -4.88
CA THR A 81 10.82 -7.96 -4.67
C THR A 81 10.77 -8.71 -6.00
N THR A 82 10.14 -8.12 -7.01
CA THR A 82 10.03 -8.73 -8.35
C THR A 82 11.39 -8.82 -9.04
N VAL A 83 12.15 -7.72 -9.01
CA VAL A 83 13.49 -7.64 -9.63
C VAL A 83 14.48 -8.59 -8.96
N LEU A 84 14.49 -8.66 -7.64
CA LEU A 84 15.38 -9.56 -6.90
C LEU A 84 15.02 -11.02 -7.18
N ALA A 85 13.75 -11.40 -7.06
CA ALA A 85 13.30 -12.76 -7.37
C ALA A 85 13.69 -13.17 -8.81
N TYR A 86 13.55 -12.26 -9.79
CA TYR A 86 13.92 -12.52 -11.18
C TYR A 86 15.44 -12.62 -11.40
N THR A 87 16.21 -11.74 -10.75
CA THR A 87 17.66 -11.63 -10.99
C THR A 87 18.44 -12.71 -10.27
N THR A 88 18.06 -13.06 -9.03
CA THR A 88 18.74 -14.05 -8.19
C THR A 88 18.11 -15.44 -8.28
N GLY A 89 16.85 -15.55 -8.71
CA GLY A 89 16.11 -16.81 -8.76
C GLY A 89 15.67 -17.33 -7.39
N CYS A 90 15.74 -16.51 -6.33
CA CYS A 90 15.21 -16.87 -5.02
C CYS A 90 13.67 -16.82 -5.00
N ASP A 91 13.08 -17.44 -3.98
CA ASP A 91 11.64 -17.37 -3.78
C ASP A 91 11.19 -15.94 -3.44
N VAL A 92 9.90 -15.66 -3.70
CA VAL A 92 9.31 -14.32 -3.51
C VAL A 92 9.32 -13.84 -2.05
N ASN A 93 9.32 -14.74 -1.05
CA ASN A 93 9.36 -14.32 0.35
C ASN A 93 10.78 -13.89 0.73
N THR A 94 11.81 -14.65 0.32
CA THR A 94 13.20 -14.22 0.47
C THR A 94 13.45 -12.93 -0.28
N ALA A 95 12.97 -12.81 -1.52
CA ALA A 95 13.09 -11.58 -2.29
C ALA A 95 12.42 -10.38 -1.60
N LEU A 96 11.28 -10.58 -0.93
CA LEU A 96 10.61 -9.52 -0.17
C LEU A 96 11.46 -9.09 1.02
N GLY A 97 12.04 -10.04 1.76
CA GLY A 97 12.97 -9.73 2.87
C GLY A 97 14.18 -8.92 2.40
N LEU A 98 14.77 -9.32 1.27
CA LEU A 98 15.89 -8.62 0.64
C LEU A 98 15.50 -7.27 0.03
N ALA A 99 14.21 -7.04 -0.27
CA ALA A 99 13.70 -5.78 -0.82
C ALA A 99 13.53 -4.68 0.23
N VAL A 100 13.48 -5.02 1.54
CA VAL A 100 13.25 -4.06 2.63
C VAL A 100 14.21 -2.86 2.61
N PRO A 101 15.54 -3.01 2.43
CA PRO A 101 16.46 -1.87 2.36
C PRO A 101 16.12 -0.91 1.22
N PHE A 102 15.60 -1.41 0.10
CA PHE A 102 15.20 -0.57 -1.02
C PHE A 102 13.88 0.15 -0.78
N ALA A 103 12.94 -0.47 -0.07
CA ALA A 103 11.73 0.19 0.40
C ALA A 103 12.07 1.37 1.34
N LEU A 104 13.11 1.24 2.16
CA LEU A 104 13.64 2.34 2.98
C LEU A 104 14.22 3.47 2.10
N ILE A 105 14.93 3.16 1.01
CA ILE A 105 15.40 4.19 0.06
C ILE A 105 14.22 5.01 -0.47
N GLY A 106 13.14 4.35 -0.90
CA GLY A 106 11.91 5.05 -1.32
C GLY A 106 11.32 5.94 -0.22
N GLN A 107 11.33 5.49 1.03
CA GLN A 107 10.91 6.28 2.20
C GLN A 107 11.80 7.52 2.40
N TRP A 108 13.12 7.38 2.26
CA TRP A 108 14.06 8.50 2.37
C TRP A 108 13.88 9.50 1.24
N ILE A 109 13.66 9.04 0.01
CA ILE A 109 13.36 9.92 -1.14
C ILE A 109 12.07 10.70 -0.85
N ASN A 110 11.03 10.06 -0.32
CA ASN A 110 9.77 10.71 0.02
C ASN A 110 9.96 11.77 1.12
N THR A 111 10.65 11.42 2.20
CA THR A 111 10.95 12.34 3.31
C THR A 111 11.81 13.53 2.85
N GLY A 112 12.82 13.27 2.02
CA GLY A 112 13.69 14.29 1.44
C GLY A 112 12.94 15.23 0.51
N THR A 113 12.03 14.72 -0.32
CA THR A 113 11.21 15.56 -1.20
C THR A 113 10.25 16.43 -0.40
N ASN A 114 9.60 15.88 0.63
CA ASN A 114 8.71 16.66 1.51
C ASN A 114 9.46 17.80 2.21
N THR A 115 10.70 17.54 2.64
CA THR A 115 11.58 18.57 3.20
C THR A 115 11.95 19.63 2.15
N PHE A 116 12.25 19.20 0.92
CA PHE A 116 12.54 20.10 -0.19
C PHE A 116 11.35 21.00 -0.54
N TYR A 117 10.13 20.44 -0.56
CA TYR A 117 8.89 21.20 -0.79
C TYR A 117 8.64 22.27 0.26
N ALA A 118 8.99 22.03 1.52
CA ALA A 118 8.89 23.04 2.57
C ALA A 118 9.69 24.32 2.23
N GLY A 119 10.81 24.18 1.51
CA GLY A 119 11.62 25.31 1.03
C GLY A 119 10.94 26.16 -0.06
N PHE A 120 9.98 25.62 -0.80
CA PHE A 120 9.25 26.35 -1.85
C PHE A 120 7.96 27.01 -1.36
N LEU A 121 7.51 26.70 -0.13
CA LEU A 121 6.30 27.29 0.46
C LEU A 121 6.29 28.82 0.46
N PRO A 122 7.38 29.54 0.80
CA PRO A 122 7.37 31.01 0.78
C PRO A 122 7.14 31.61 -0.62
N GLY A 123 7.50 30.88 -1.67
CA GLY A 123 7.23 31.28 -3.06
C GLY A 123 5.79 30.99 -3.49
N ILE A 124 5.16 29.98 -2.89
CA ILE A 124 3.76 29.63 -3.08
C ILE A 124 2.87 30.63 -2.33
N ASP A 125 3.20 30.99 -1.10
CA ASP A 125 2.46 31.96 -0.28
C ASP A 125 2.36 33.31 -1.01
N LYS A 126 3.47 33.82 -1.55
CA LYS A 126 3.48 35.05 -2.36
C LYS A 126 2.64 34.96 -3.63
N ALA A 127 2.59 33.79 -4.27
CA ALA A 127 1.78 33.59 -5.47
C ALA A 127 0.28 33.50 -5.14
N ALA A 128 -0.05 32.96 -3.96
CA ALA A 128 -1.41 32.90 -3.43
C ALA A 128 -1.93 34.29 -3.04
N GLU A 129 -1.12 35.10 -2.34
CA GLU A 129 -1.46 36.50 -2.02
C GLU A 129 -1.71 37.35 -3.28
N ALA A 130 -1.00 37.06 -4.37
CA ALA A 130 -1.17 37.74 -5.66
C ALA A 130 -2.36 37.21 -6.49
N GLY A 131 -3.10 36.20 -6.01
CA GLY A 131 -4.24 35.61 -6.72
C GLY A 131 -3.88 34.93 -8.05
N ASN A 132 -2.62 34.51 -8.25
CA ASN A 132 -2.17 33.97 -9.53
C ASN A 132 -2.28 32.44 -9.58
N GLU A 133 -3.47 31.95 -9.90
CA GLU A 133 -3.80 30.51 -10.01
C GLU A 133 -2.90 29.76 -11.01
N SER A 134 -2.44 30.43 -12.06
CA SER A 134 -1.60 29.82 -13.10
C SER A 134 -0.22 29.44 -12.57
N VAL A 135 0.35 30.26 -11.68
CA VAL A 135 1.65 30.01 -11.06
C VAL A 135 1.53 28.91 -10.01
N LEU A 136 0.45 28.92 -9.24
CA LEU A 136 0.18 27.88 -8.24
C LEU A 136 0.06 26.50 -8.89
N THR A 137 -0.78 26.39 -9.93
CA THR A 137 -1.00 25.13 -10.66
C THR A 137 0.30 24.62 -11.30
N ARG A 138 1.08 25.51 -11.92
CA ARG A 138 2.36 25.13 -12.54
C ARG A 138 3.37 24.64 -11.51
N ARG A 139 3.46 25.29 -10.34
CA ARG A 139 4.38 24.90 -9.25
C ARG A 139 4.00 23.55 -8.64
N MET A 140 2.70 23.28 -8.46
CA MET A 140 2.23 21.96 -7.99
C MET A 140 2.61 20.85 -8.98
N PHE A 141 2.34 21.05 -10.27
CA PHE A 141 2.65 20.03 -11.29
C PHE A 141 4.16 19.81 -11.45
N GLN A 142 4.96 20.88 -11.35
CA GLN A 142 6.43 20.78 -11.32
C GLN A 142 6.92 19.97 -10.12
N GLY A 143 6.30 20.15 -8.95
CA GLY A 143 6.58 19.36 -7.76
C GLY A 143 6.36 17.88 -8.02
N TRP A 144 5.17 17.50 -8.51
CA TRP A 144 4.82 16.11 -8.80
C TRP A 144 5.74 15.46 -9.83
N VAL A 145 6.07 16.17 -10.91
CA VAL A 145 7.00 15.68 -11.94
C VAL A 145 8.41 15.50 -11.39
N LEU A 146 8.88 16.40 -10.53
CA LEU A 146 10.19 16.27 -9.89
C LEU A 146 10.24 15.02 -8.99
N TYR A 147 9.21 14.82 -8.16
CA TYR A 147 9.10 13.64 -7.30
C TYR A 147 9.06 12.34 -8.09
N ALA A 148 8.17 12.26 -9.10
CA ALA A 148 8.07 11.11 -9.97
C ALA A 148 9.39 10.86 -10.72
N GLY A 149 10.08 11.92 -11.14
CA GLY A 149 11.40 11.85 -11.76
C GLY A 149 12.48 11.28 -10.83
N MET A 150 12.50 11.66 -9.55
CA MET A 150 13.44 11.10 -8.57
C MET A 150 13.16 9.62 -8.28
N PHE A 151 11.89 9.23 -8.17
CA PHE A 151 11.50 7.82 -8.03
C PHE A 151 11.90 7.00 -9.26
N ALA A 152 11.64 7.52 -10.46
CA ALA A 152 12.03 6.88 -11.72
C ALA A 152 13.56 6.73 -11.85
N LEU A 153 14.31 7.77 -11.47
CA LEU A 153 15.77 7.72 -11.46
C LEU A 153 16.27 6.69 -10.45
N ALA A 154 15.75 6.68 -9.23
CA ALA A 154 16.14 5.72 -8.22
C ALA A 154 15.78 4.27 -8.61
N ALA A 155 14.65 4.05 -9.27
CA ALA A 155 14.29 2.76 -9.84
C ALA A 155 15.25 2.35 -10.97
N PHE A 156 15.53 3.24 -11.92
CA PHE A 156 16.49 2.98 -13.00
C PHE A 156 17.87 2.60 -12.45
N LEU A 157 18.35 3.35 -11.47
CA LEU A 157 19.63 3.10 -10.82
C LEU A 157 19.63 1.75 -10.10
N SER A 158 18.60 1.47 -9.32
CA SER A 158 18.50 0.22 -8.54
C SER A 158 18.34 -1.01 -9.42
N VAL A 159 17.60 -0.90 -10.52
CA VAL A 159 17.24 -2.05 -11.35
C VAL A 159 18.29 -2.31 -12.44
N TYR A 160 18.86 -1.28 -13.05
CA TYR A 160 19.80 -1.42 -14.17
C TYR A 160 21.23 -1.03 -13.79
N ALA A 161 21.44 0.19 -13.29
CA ALA A 161 22.80 0.72 -13.08
C ALA A 161 23.59 -0.04 -12.00
N PHE A 162 22.89 -0.49 -10.95
CA PHE A 162 23.47 -1.27 -9.86
C PHE A 162 23.14 -2.76 -9.93
N GLN A 163 22.63 -3.28 -11.05
CA GLN A 163 22.20 -4.69 -11.14
C GLN A 163 23.33 -5.67 -10.76
N SER A 164 24.56 -5.39 -11.19
CA SER A 164 25.74 -6.21 -10.89
C SER A 164 26.19 -6.05 -9.44
N GLY A 165 26.15 -4.82 -8.92
CA GLY A 165 26.48 -4.50 -7.53
C GLY A 165 25.50 -5.15 -6.55
N ILE A 166 24.19 -5.09 -6.83
CA ILE A 166 23.14 -5.68 -6.00
C ILE A 166 23.20 -7.21 -6.07
N SER A 167 23.37 -7.77 -7.26
CA SER A 167 23.52 -9.23 -7.41
C SER A 167 24.76 -9.75 -6.66
N ALA A 168 25.90 -9.07 -6.78
CA ALA A 168 27.12 -9.41 -6.04
C ALA A 168 26.97 -9.21 -4.52
N PHE A 169 26.30 -8.14 -4.10
CA PHE A 169 26.03 -7.84 -2.69
C PHE A 169 25.12 -8.91 -2.05
N VAL A 170 24.03 -9.27 -2.73
CA VAL A 170 23.13 -10.34 -2.27
C VAL A 170 23.85 -11.69 -2.27
N SER A 171 24.67 -11.97 -3.28
CA SER A 171 25.45 -13.23 -3.35
C SER A 171 26.57 -13.29 -2.31
N ALA A 172 27.00 -12.15 -1.75
CA ALA A 172 27.98 -12.10 -0.67
C ALA A 172 27.37 -12.42 0.70
N PHE A 173 26.04 -12.50 0.81
CA PHE A 173 25.40 -12.84 2.07
C PHE A 173 25.62 -14.31 2.44
N PRO A 174 26.01 -14.60 3.68
CA PRO A 174 26.10 -15.97 4.16
C PRO A 174 24.70 -16.59 4.26
N GLU A 175 24.62 -17.92 4.13
CA GLU A 175 23.34 -18.65 4.11
C GLU A 175 22.45 -18.34 5.33
N TRP A 176 23.03 -18.22 6.53
CA TRP A 176 22.27 -17.90 7.74
C TRP A 176 21.55 -16.55 7.66
N LEU A 177 22.14 -15.57 6.95
CA LEU A 177 21.57 -14.23 6.82
C LEU A 177 20.45 -14.22 5.77
N VAL A 178 20.66 -14.91 4.64
CA VAL A 178 19.61 -15.10 3.62
C VAL A 178 18.41 -15.82 4.21
N HIS A 179 18.65 -16.88 5.00
CA HIS A 179 17.59 -17.58 5.71
C HIS A 179 16.89 -16.67 6.74
N GLY A 180 17.61 -15.77 7.41
CA GLY A 180 17.01 -14.74 8.26
C GLY A 180 16.04 -13.82 7.49
N PHE A 181 16.43 -13.39 6.27
CA PHE A 181 15.56 -12.60 5.40
C PHE A 181 14.37 -13.40 4.86
N GLU A 182 14.53 -14.69 4.56
CA GLU A 182 13.46 -15.61 4.17
C GLU A 182 12.40 -15.70 5.27
N VAL A 183 12.82 -15.99 6.51
CA VAL A 183 11.91 -16.09 7.66
C VAL A 183 11.23 -14.75 7.93
N ALA A 184 11.97 -13.65 7.94
CA ALA A 184 11.40 -12.31 8.10
C ALA A 184 10.41 -11.98 6.98
N GLY A 185 10.75 -12.33 5.74
CA GLY A 185 9.94 -12.18 4.54
C GLY A 185 8.61 -12.92 4.62
N GLY A 186 8.64 -14.18 5.05
CA GLY A 186 7.45 -15.00 5.24
C GLY A 186 6.54 -14.52 6.37
N LEU A 187 7.09 -13.80 7.36
CA LEU A 187 6.31 -13.22 8.47
C LEU A 187 5.73 -11.84 8.14
N MET A 188 6.26 -11.12 7.15
CA MET A 188 5.80 -9.76 6.81
C MET A 188 4.31 -9.67 6.46
N PRO A 189 3.69 -10.61 5.71
CA PRO A 189 2.24 -10.62 5.49
C PRO A 189 1.42 -10.63 6.79
N ALA A 190 1.86 -11.40 7.79
CA ALA A 190 1.19 -11.45 9.09
C ALA A 190 1.33 -10.12 9.84
N VAL A 191 2.48 -9.45 9.75
CA VAL A 191 2.70 -8.12 10.33
C VAL A 191 1.81 -7.07 9.65
N GLY A 192 1.69 -7.11 8.32
CA GLY A 192 0.79 -6.21 7.56
C GLY A 192 -0.66 -6.34 8.00
N LEU A 193 -1.16 -7.57 8.16
CA LEU A 193 -2.50 -7.83 8.68
C LEU A 193 -2.66 -7.41 10.15
N ALA A 194 -1.65 -7.63 10.99
CA ALA A 194 -1.68 -7.20 12.39
C ALA A 194 -1.76 -5.67 12.51
N LEU A 195 -1.01 -4.93 11.69
CA LEU A 195 -1.09 -3.47 11.64
C LEU A 195 -2.48 -2.98 11.19
N LEU A 196 -3.08 -3.62 10.18
CA LEU A 196 -4.48 -3.34 9.82
C LEU A 196 -5.44 -3.58 11.00
N LEU A 197 -5.28 -4.69 11.71
CA LEU A 197 -6.12 -5.01 12.87
C LEU A 197 -5.93 -3.98 13.99
N VAL A 198 -4.74 -3.48 14.25
CA VAL A 198 -4.52 -2.43 15.26
C VAL A 198 -5.33 -1.16 14.95
N VAL A 199 -5.49 -0.82 13.66
CA VAL A 199 -6.27 0.35 13.22
C VAL A 199 -7.77 0.07 13.21
N MET A 200 -8.19 -1.14 12.83
CA MET A 200 -9.61 -1.48 12.63
C MET A 200 -10.30 -2.08 13.87
N LEU A 201 -9.56 -2.76 14.75
CA LEU A 201 -10.12 -3.55 15.84
C LEU A 201 -10.55 -2.65 17.00
N LYS A 202 -11.87 -2.53 17.16
CA LYS A 202 -12.50 -1.96 18.35
C LYS A 202 -12.99 -3.06 19.28
N LYS A 203 -13.11 -2.75 20.58
CA LYS A 203 -13.64 -3.69 21.57
C LYS A 203 -15.04 -4.18 21.20
N GLU A 204 -15.89 -3.32 20.64
CA GLU A 204 -17.23 -3.71 20.19
C GLU A 204 -17.21 -4.73 19.05
N ASN A 205 -16.19 -4.70 18.19
CA ASN A 205 -16.12 -5.52 16.98
C ASN A 205 -15.26 -6.78 17.15
N ALA A 206 -14.66 -7.00 18.32
CA ALA A 206 -13.79 -8.15 18.58
C ALA A 206 -14.50 -9.50 18.40
N ALA A 207 -15.81 -9.55 18.68
CA ALA A 207 -16.63 -10.75 18.47
C ALA A 207 -16.69 -11.14 16.98
N TYR A 208 -16.79 -10.18 16.06
CA TYR A 208 -16.81 -10.44 14.61
C TYR A 208 -15.48 -10.99 14.11
N LEU A 209 -14.36 -10.50 14.66
CA LEU A 209 -13.02 -11.01 14.33
C LEU A 209 -12.89 -12.48 14.75
N LEU A 210 -13.26 -12.81 15.99
CA LEU A 210 -13.20 -14.19 16.50
C LEU A 210 -14.13 -15.13 15.73
N ALA A 211 -15.34 -14.68 15.40
CA ALA A 211 -16.27 -15.45 14.59
C ALA A 211 -15.67 -15.74 13.20
N GLY A 212 -15.12 -14.73 12.52
CA GLY A 212 -14.45 -14.91 11.23
C GLY A 212 -13.25 -15.86 11.30
N PHE A 213 -12.46 -15.77 12.37
CA PHE A 213 -11.32 -16.67 12.62
C PHE A 213 -11.76 -18.13 12.76
N VAL A 214 -12.79 -18.41 13.55
CA VAL A 214 -13.33 -19.77 13.72
C VAL A 214 -13.89 -20.32 12.40
N VAL A 215 -14.63 -19.49 11.64
CA VAL A 215 -15.16 -19.88 10.33
C VAL A 215 -14.04 -20.23 9.35
N MET A 216 -12.97 -19.43 9.32
CA MET A 216 -11.81 -19.70 8.46
C MET A 216 -11.12 -21.02 8.82
N ILE A 217 -10.96 -21.32 10.11
CA ILE A 217 -10.35 -22.59 10.57
C ILE A 217 -11.21 -23.79 10.17
N ILE A 218 -12.53 -23.71 10.39
CA ILE A 218 -13.44 -24.84 10.12
C ILE A 218 -13.56 -25.09 8.61
N THR A 219 -13.72 -24.02 7.83
CA THR A 219 -14.02 -24.14 6.40
C THR A 219 -12.76 -24.34 5.56
N ASN A 220 -11.58 -24.02 6.11
CA ASN A 220 -10.28 -24.07 5.45
C ASN A 220 -10.32 -23.44 4.04
N CYS A 221 -11.01 -22.30 3.91
CA CYS A 221 -11.25 -21.65 2.64
C CYS A 221 -9.95 -21.08 2.09
N VAL A 222 -9.51 -21.60 0.94
CA VAL A 222 -8.40 -21.02 0.16
C VAL A 222 -8.81 -19.69 -0.48
N ASN A 223 -10.11 -19.53 -0.81
CA ASN A 223 -10.64 -18.30 -1.38
C ASN A 223 -11.26 -17.42 -0.29
N ILE A 224 -10.72 -16.22 -0.10
CA ILE A 224 -11.17 -15.24 0.90
C ILE A 224 -12.42 -14.47 0.42
N LEU A 225 -12.69 -14.41 -0.89
CA LEU A 225 -13.78 -13.61 -1.45
C LEU A 225 -15.17 -14.01 -0.92
N PRO A 226 -15.57 -15.30 -0.87
CA PRO A 226 -16.87 -15.68 -0.33
C PRO A 226 -17.05 -15.27 1.13
N VAL A 227 -15.99 -15.39 1.94
CA VAL A 227 -16.00 -15.00 3.35
C VAL A 227 -16.17 -13.48 3.49
N ALA A 228 -15.50 -12.70 2.64
CA ALA A 228 -15.65 -11.25 2.60
C ALA A 228 -17.08 -10.82 2.21
N VAL A 229 -17.71 -11.50 1.25
CA VAL A 229 -19.10 -11.24 0.85
C VAL A 229 -20.07 -11.55 1.98
N LEU A 230 -19.90 -12.68 2.67
CA LEU A 230 -20.72 -13.02 3.84
C LEU A 230 -20.56 -11.99 4.97
N ALA A 231 -19.32 -11.58 5.25
CA ALA A 231 -19.04 -10.54 6.24
C ALA A 231 -19.70 -9.20 5.87
N ALA A 232 -19.69 -8.83 4.58
CA ALA A 232 -20.38 -7.63 4.09
C ALA A 232 -21.90 -7.71 4.26
N CYS A 233 -22.52 -8.88 4.03
CA CYS A 233 -23.95 -9.07 4.29
C CYS A 233 -24.30 -8.90 5.78
N VAL A 234 -23.48 -9.47 6.69
CA VAL A 234 -23.65 -9.31 8.14
C VAL A 234 -23.49 -7.86 8.56
N ALA A 235 -22.46 -7.16 8.04
CA ALA A 235 -22.24 -5.74 8.32
C ALA A 235 -23.41 -4.87 7.82
N TYR A 236 -23.95 -5.16 6.63
CA TYR A 236 -25.10 -4.45 6.08
C TYR A 236 -26.38 -4.67 6.92
N ALA A 237 -26.62 -5.90 7.36
CA ALA A 237 -27.74 -6.21 8.24
C ALA A 237 -27.62 -5.49 9.60
N GLY A 238 -26.42 -5.48 10.18
CA GLY A 238 -26.11 -4.72 11.41
C GLY A 238 -26.35 -3.22 11.23
N PHE A 239 -25.82 -2.63 10.15
CA PHE A 239 -26.03 -1.22 9.83
C PHE A 239 -27.51 -0.85 9.71
N ARG A 240 -28.31 -1.68 9.01
CA ARG A 240 -29.75 -1.45 8.90
C ARG A 240 -30.45 -1.48 10.25
N ARG A 241 -30.07 -2.42 11.12
CA ARG A 241 -30.63 -2.54 12.48
C ARG A 241 -30.29 -1.31 13.31
N ASP A 242 -29.04 -0.84 13.26
CA ASP A 242 -28.60 0.32 14.03
C ASP A 242 -29.28 1.61 13.55
N VAL A 243 -29.50 1.76 12.23
CA VAL A 243 -30.29 2.87 11.66
C VAL A 243 -31.76 2.80 12.10
N GLU A 244 -32.35 1.60 12.16
CA GLU A 244 -33.74 1.42 12.58
C GLU A 244 -33.92 1.69 14.08
N LEU A 245 -33.00 1.21 14.92
CA LEU A 245 -32.96 1.53 16.34
C LEU A 245 -32.78 3.04 16.59
N ALA A 246 -31.87 3.70 15.85
CA ALA A 246 -31.68 5.14 15.95
C ALA A 246 -32.94 5.94 15.55
N LYS A 247 -33.72 5.44 14.58
CA LYS A 247 -35.02 6.04 14.20
C LYS A 247 -36.08 5.86 15.29
N ILE A 248 -36.10 4.69 15.95
CA ILE A 248 -37.03 4.40 17.06
C ILE A 248 -36.67 5.26 18.29
N GLU A 249 -35.39 5.40 18.61
CA GLU A 249 -34.92 6.25 19.72
C GLU A 249 -35.17 7.75 19.44
N ALA A 250 -35.00 8.20 18.20
CA ALA A 250 -35.35 9.56 17.79
C ALA A 250 -36.86 9.83 17.82
N ALA A 251 -37.70 8.78 17.79
CA ALA A 251 -39.15 8.85 17.86
C ALA A 251 -39.73 8.70 19.29
N GLY A 252 -38.92 8.97 20.33
CA GLY A 252 -39.33 8.90 21.75
C GLY A 252 -40.62 9.68 22.10
N PRO A 253 -41.16 9.47 23.31
CA PRO A 253 -42.58 9.22 23.61
C PRO A 253 -43.46 10.49 23.61
N SER A 254 -43.68 11.11 22.45
CA SER A 254 -44.67 12.20 22.29
C SER A 254 -45.90 11.80 21.47
N ALA A 255 -45.99 10.53 21.05
CA ALA A 255 -47.06 10.05 20.17
C ALA A 255 -48.06 9.06 20.83
N GLN A 256 -47.98 8.82 22.14
CA GLN A 256 -48.83 7.82 22.81
C GLN A 256 -49.69 8.32 23.99
N GLU A 257 -49.71 9.61 24.32
CA GLU A 257 -50.59 10.16 25.38
C GLU A 257 -51.95 10.66 24.89
N GLY A 258 -52.32 10.45 23.62
CA GLY A 258 -53.48 11.12 23.00
C GLY A 258 -54.76 10.31 22.77
N GLU A 259 -54.84 9.02 23.13
CA GLU A 259 -56.01 8.16 22.78
C GLU A 259 -56.66 7.43 23.97
N PHE A 260 -56.53 7.98 25.19
CA PHE A 260 -57.29 7.49 26.35
C PHE A 260 -58.01 8.63 27.08
N GLU A 261 -58.81 9.43 26.37
CA GLU A 261 -59.86 10.24 27.01
C GLU A 261 -60.90 10.66 25.97
N ASP A 262 -62.00 9.91 25.88
CA ASP A 262 -63.36 10.46 25.75
C ASP A 262 -64.37 9.30 25.76
N GLY A 263 -64.80 8.98 26.98
CA GLY A 263 -65.84 8.00 27.28
C GLY A 263 -66.54 8.34 28.58
N ILE A 264 -67.36 9.39 28.54
CA ILE A 264 -68.52 9.55 29.42
C ILE A 264 -69.77 9.44 28.56
#